data_AF-A0A671WV75-F1
#
_entry.id   AF-A0A671WV75-F1
#
_cell.length_a   1.000
_cell.length_b   1.000
_cell.length_c   1.000
_cell.angle_alpha   90.00
_cell.angle_beta   90.00
_cell.angle_gamma   90.00
#
_symmetry.space_group_name_H-M   'P 1'
#
loop_
_entity.id
_entity.type
_entity.pdbx_description
1 polymer ?
#
loop_
_entity_poly.entity_id
_entity_poly.type
_entity_poly.pdbx_seq_one_letter_code
_entity_poly.pdbx_strand_id
1 'polypeptide(L)'
;HSILSLVQNTSLADGSPMPNSPSSMVNQYRLEEDEEEQLDANTKDLFIDVDNPESHVTAIETFIMYRVVTKTTRSEFDSSEYEVWRRYQDFLWLRSRLEENHPTLIPLPEKFVMKGMVERFNDDFIETRRKALHRFLNKISAHPILSYNQHLKVFLTAQELSSHRKQGPGFLSRMGETVRAVANSVRGLRSRPEEFTLMQEYVEDFSNKICSVDKVTQRIIKEQREYVDELKQYSPTYTQWAGSEEELAESLNGVANCLVRCSKETEEQIYHLSEVLVPTLHEYVLCAETLKVSPDHTAISDLLFTTDNKRRHLCSASQSI
;
A
#
# COMPACT_ATOMS: atom_id res chain seq x y z
N HIS A 1 69.85 9.62 -19.18
CA HIS A 1 68.82 10.66 -19.40
C HIS A 1 67.72 10.43 -18.36
N SER A 2 67.97 10.75 -17.09
CA SER A 2 67.78 12.08 -16.45
C SER A 2 66.29 12.33 -16.12
N ILE A 3 65.81 12.65 -14.92
CA ILE A 3 66.39 12.99 -13.61
C ILE A 3 65.25 12.79 -12.56
N LEU A 4 65.62 12.33 -11.35
CA LEU A 4 64.84 12.37 -10.11
C LEU A 4 64.83 13.79 -9.50
N SER A 5 63.74 14.25 -8.90
CA SER A 5 63.72 14.79 -7.52
C SER A 5 62.38 15.43 -7.13
N LEU A 6 62.09 15.27 -5.83
CA LEU A 6 60.91 15.68 -5.09
C LEU A 6 60.92 17.17 -4.68
N VAL A 7 59.69 17.72 -4.61
CA VAL A 7 59.13 18.62 -3.57
C VAL A 7 59.69 20.04 -3.42
N GLN A 8 58.84 21.04 -3.69
CA GLN A 8 58.48 22.08 -2.70
C GLN A 8 57.20 22.86 -3.05
N ASN A 9 56.39 23.08 -2.01
CA ASN A 9 55.11 23.78 -1.95
C ASN A 9 55.13 25.24 -2.47
N THR A 10 54.01 25.68 -3.06
CA THR A 10 53.41 27.01 -2.78
C THR A 10 51.88 27.01 -2.94
N SER A 11 51.23 27.60 -1.93
CA SER A 11 49.80 27.86 -1.69
C SER A 11 49.05 28.62 -2.80
N LEU A 12 47.75 28.33 -3.00
CA LEU A 12 46.61 29.27 -2.86
C LEU A 12 45.26 28.66 -3.33
N ALA A 13 44.28 28.68 -2.41
CA ALA A 13 42.81 28.68 -2.54
C ALA A 13 42.11 28.08 -3.78
N ASP A 14 41.17 27.14 -3.58
CA ASP A 14 39.73 27.44 -3.49
C ASP A 14 38.95 26.19 -3.02
N GLY A 15 37.89 26.40 -2.24
CA GLY A 15 37.08 25.35 -1.63
C GLY A 15 36.05 24.77 -2.60
N SER A 16 36.02 23.45 -2.72
CA SER A 16 34.89 22.71 -3.29
C SER A 16 34.83 21.34 -2.60
N PRO A 17 33.71 20.93 -1.96
CA PRO A 17 33.59 19.58 -1.45
C PRO A 17 33.44 18.61 -2.64
N MET A 18 34.36 17.66 -2.74
CA MET A 18 34.26 16.54 -3.69
C MET A 18 32.97 15.75 -3.41
N PRO A 19 32.24 15.32 -4.45
CA PRO A 19 31.06 14.48 -4.27
C PRO A 19 31.50 13.07 -3.83
N ASN A 20 30.95 12.60 -2.71
CA ASN A 20 31.14 11.25 -2.22
C ASN A 20 30.72 10.25 -3.32
N SER A 21 31.57 9.27 -3.62
CA SER A 21 31.29 8.27 -4.66
C SER A 21 30.11 7.36 -4.26
N PRO A 22 29.26 6.93 -5.21
CA PRO A 22 28.04 6.17 -4.92
C PRO A 22 28.27 4.88 -4.10
N SER A 23 29.44 4.27 -4.25
CA SER A 23 29.82 3.03 -3.56
C SER A 23 30.01 3.21 -2.05
N SER A 24 30.26 4.43 -1.55
CA SER A 24 30.46 4.67 -0.12
C SER A 24 29.16 4.78 0.66
N MET A 25 28.04 5.08 -0.01
CA MET A 25 26.72 5.09 0.64
C MET A 25 26.17 3.66 0.81
N VAL A 26 26.49 2.75 -0.13
CA VAL A 26 26.05 1.34 -0.10
C VAL A 26 26.51 0.59 1.16
N ASN A 27 27.73 0.85 1.64
CA ASN A 27 28.24 0.20 2.86
C ASN A 27 27.66 0.79 4.15
N GLN A 28 27.11 2.00 4.09
CA GLN A 28 26.48 2.64 5.25
C GLN A 28 25.02 2.15 5.42
N TYR A 29 24.32 1.87 4.33
CA TYR A 29 22.97 1.28 4.37
C TYR A 29 22.96 -0.18 4.83
N ARG A 30 23.98 -0.97 4.47
CA ARG A 30 24.02 -2.41 4.78
C ARG A 30 24.25 -2.74 6.26
N LEU A 31 24.72 -1.78 7.07
CA LEU A 31 24.90 -1.96 8.52
C LEU A 31 23.66 -1.49 9.30
N GLU A 32 22.89 -0.55 8.76
CA GLU A 32 21.61 -0.09 9.33
C GLU A 32 20.48 -1.10 9.08
N GLU A 33 20.49 -1.79 7.92
CA GLU A 33 19.55 -2.88 7.59
C GLU A 33 19.63 -4.06 8.60
N ASP A 34 20.84 -4.49 8.97
CA ASP A 34 21.06 -5.62 9.89
C ASP A 34 20.70 -5.27 11.36
N GLU A 35 20.72 -3.98 11.74
CA GLU A 35 20.38 -3.51 13.09
C GLU A 35 18.87 -3.16 13.24
N GLU A 36 18.22 -2.64 12.19
CA GLU A 36 16.77 -2.32 12.20
C GLU A 36 15.89 -3.59 12.04
N GLU A 37 16.28 -4.56 11.19
CA GLU A 37 15.54 -5.82 11.04
C GLU A 37 15.52 -6.65 12.36
N GLN A 38 16.52 -6.48 13.22
CA GLN A 38 16.56 -7.14 14.53
C GLN A 38 15.63 -6.48 15.58
N LEU A 39 15.27 -5.20 15.44
CA LEU A 39 14.32 -4.53 16.35
C LEU A 39 12.85 -4.83 16.03
N ASP A 40 12.50 -5.01 14.75
CA ASP A 40 11.11 -5.17 14.32
C ASP A 40 10.52 -6.57 14.57
N ALA A 41 11.37 -7.60 14.65
CA ALA A 41 10.94 -8.97 14.91
C ALA A 41 10.43 -9.19 16.35
N ASN A 42 10.81 -8.35 17.32
CA ASN A 42 10.52 -8.55 18.74
C ASN A 42 9.30 -7.75 19.28
N THR A 43 8.56 -7.03 18.42
CA THR A 43 7.55 -6.05 18.88
C THR A 43 6.12 -6.29 18.34
N LYS A 44 5.89 -7.27 17.45
CA LYS A 44 4.52 -7.60 17.01
C LYS A 44 3.79 -8.46 18.06
N ASP A 45 2.77 -7.87 18.67
CA ASP A 45 1.97 -8.47 19.74
C ASP A 45 0.49 -8.72 19.33
N LEU A 46 0.12 -8.32 18.12
CA LEU A 46 -1.16 -8.57 17.46
C LEU A 46 -0.93 -9.14 16.06
N PHE A 47 -1.40 -10.36 15.84
CA PHE A 47 -1.37 -11.05 14.55
C PHE A 47 -2.81 -11.23 14.07
N ILE A 48 -3.15 -10.58 12.96
CA ILE A 48 -4.53 -10.56 12.44
C ILE A 48 -4.54 -11.16 11.04
N ASP A 49 -5.40 -12.15 10.83
CA ASP A 49 -5.72 -12.69 9.52
C ASP A 49 -7.18 -12.44 9.15
N VAL A 50 -7.44 -12.22 7.86
CA VAL A 50 -8.77 -11.97 7.30
C VAL A 50 -8.95 -12.90 6.13
N ASP A 51 -9.77 -13.92 6.30
CA ASP A 51 -9.90 -15.01 5.34
C ASP A 51 -11.35 -15.48 5.20
N ASN A 52 -11.52 -16.62 4.51
CA ASN A 52 -12.77 -17.35 4.34
C ASN A 52 -13.98 -16.45 4.02
N PRO A 53 -14.02 -15.81 2.83
CA PRO A 53 -15.17 -15.01 2.45
C PRO A 53 -16.41 -15.89 2.24
N GLU A 54 -17.49 -15.60 2.98
CA GLU A 54 -18.75 -16.35 2.90
C GLU A 54 -19.94 -15.44 2.55
N SER A 55 -20.79 -15.91 1.63
CA SER A 55 -22.03 -15.23 1.28
C SER A 55 -23.12 -15.55 2.29
N HIS A 56 -23.63 -14.52 2.96
CA HIS A 56 -24.70 -14.63 3.92
C HIS A 56 -25.98 -14.00 3.36
N VAL A 57 -27.07 -14.77 3.37
CA VAL A 57 -28.39 -14.34 2.89
C VAL A 57 -29.31 -14.17 4.09
N THR A 58 -29.77 -12.94 4.31
CA THR A 58 -30.82 -12.64 5.29
C THR A 58 -32.16 -12.41 4.59
N ALA A 59 -33.24 -12.26 5.36
CA ALA A 59 -34.55 -11.94 4.82
C ALA A 59 -34.60 -10.58 4.07
N ILE A 60 -33.62 -9.69 4.29
CA ILE A 60 -33.63 -8.31 3.83
C ILE A 60 -32.49 -8.03 2.84
N GLU A 61 -31.33 -8.68 3.01
CA GLU A 61 -30.15 -8.44 2.17
C GLU A 61 -29.21 -9.64 2.10
N THR A 62 -28.45 -9.71 1.01
CA THR A 62 -27.29 -10.60 0.83
C THR A 62 -26.00 -9.80 0.95
N PHE A 63 -25.06 -10.28 1.77
CA PHE A 63 -23.75 -9.65 1.96
C PHE A 63 -22.66 -10.69 2.18
N ILE A 64 -21.40 -10.30 1.91
CA ILE A 64 -20.23 -11.13 2.19
C ILE A 64 -19.71 -10.83 3.60
N MET A 65 -19.47 -11.88 4.38
CA MET A 65 -18.74 -11.84 5.64
C MET A 65 -17.34 -12.41 5.45
N TYR A 66 -16.41 -11.93 6.26
CA TYR A 66 -15.04 -12.38 6.32
C TYR A 66 -14.78 -12.90 7.73
N ARG A 67 -14.04 -14.00 7.82
CA ARG A 67 -13.52 -14.47 9.10
C ARG A 67 -12.31 -13.64 9.47
N VAL A 68 -12.29 -13.11 10.69
CA VAL A 68 -11.17 -12.35 11.25
C VAL A 68 -10.62 -13.15 12.42
N VAL A 69 -9.41 -13.68 12.24
CA VAL A 69 -8.69 -14.44 13.27
C VAL A 69 -7.64 -13.51 13.89
N THR A 70 -7.66 -13.37 15.20
CA THR A 70 -6.71 -12.53 15.94
C THR A 70 -5.98 -13.38 16.95
N LYS A 71 -4.64 -13.34 16.92
CA LYS A 71 -3.76 -13.92 17.93
C LYS A 71 -2.99 -12.81 18.61
N THR A 72 -2.87 -12.86 19.94
CA THR A 72 -2.21 -11.80 20.70
C THR A 72 -1.49 -12.33 21.93
N THR A 73 -0.42 -11.64 22.30
CA THR A 73 0.31 -11.83 23.57
C THR A 73 -0.01 -10.77 24.61
N ARG A 74 -0.89 -9.80 24.28
CA ARG A 74 -1.23 -8.69 25.16
C ARG A 74 -2.14 -9.15 26.31
N SER A 75 -1.78 -8.79 27.54
CA SER A 75 -2.54 -9.13 28.76
C SER A 75 -3.88 -8.40 28.88
N GLU A 76 -4.13 -7.37 28.06
CA GLU A 76 -5.41 -6.66 28.04
C GLU A 76 -6.52 -7.47 27.36
N PHE A 77 -6.19 -8.55 26.64
CA PHE A 77 -7.15 -9.46 26.03
C PHE A 77 -7.46 -10.63 26.96
N ASP A 78 -8.74 -11.02 27.03
CA ASP A 78 -9.21 -12.13 27.87
C ASP A 78 -8.80 -13.51 27.33
N SER A 79 -8.44 -13.60 26.05
CA SER A 79 -8.01 -14.80 25.34
C SER A 79 -6.80 -14.48 24.46
N SER A 80 -5.92 -15.47 24.23
CA SER A 80 -4.80 -15.34 23.30
C SER A 80 -5.23 -15.48 21.83
N GLU A 81 -6.45 -15.96 21.57
CA GLU A 81 -6.99 -16.17 20.23
C GLU A 81 -8.49 -15.82 20.18
N TYR A 82 -8.89 -15.14 19.12
CA TYR A 82 -10.28 -14.80 18.81
C TYR A 82 -10.59 -15.11 17.35
N GLU A 83 -11.81 -15.58 17.11
CA GLU A 83 -12.38 -15.76 15.79
C GLU A 83 -13.74 -15.06 15.75
N VAL A 84 -13.86 -14.06 14.87
CA VAL A 84 -15.09 -13.27 14.70
C VAL A 84 -15.42 -13.10 13.23
N TRP A 85 -16.71 -12.99 12.93
CA TRP A 85 -17.19 -12.77 11.57
C TRP A 85 -17.55 -11.31 11.36
N ARG A 86 -17.07 -10.72 10.26
CA ARG A 86 -17.24 -9.29 9.95
C ARG A 86 -17.65 -9.07 8.51
N ARG A 87 -18.70 -8.29 8.29
CA ARG A 87 -19.06 -7.79 6.96
C ARG A 87 -18.36 -6.47 6.67
N TYR A 88 -18.26 -6.07 5.40
CA TYR A 88 -17.62 -4.81 4.99
C TYR A 88 -18.12 -3.56 5.77
N GLN A 89 -19.42 -3.50 6.10
CA GLN A 89 -19.99 -2.40 6.89
C GLN A 89 -19.45 -2.32 8.33
N ASP A 90 -18.98 -3.43 8.90
CA ASP A 90 -18.32 -3.43 10.22
C ASP A 90 -16.96 -2.74 10.15
N PHE A 91 -16.19 -2.97 9.08
CA PHE A 91 -14.91 -2.31 8.84
C PHE A 91 -15.07 -0.81 8.61
N LEU A 92 -16.13 -0.39 7.90
CA LEU A 92 -16.47 1.03 7.76
C LEU A 92 -16.82 1.67 9.11
N TRP A 93 -17.54 0.95 9.97
CA TRP A 93 -17.82 1.42 11.32
C TRP A 93 -16.54 1.60 12.13
N LEU A 94 -15.63 0.62 12.11
CA LEU A 94 -14.34 0.71 12.81
C LEU A 94 -13.55 1.92 12.31
N ARG A 95 -13.44 2.08 10.99
CA ARG A 95 -12.82 3.26 10.38
C ARG A 95 -13.39 4.55 10.95
N SER A 96 -14.71 4.74 10.87
CA SER A 96 -15.33 6.01 11.29
C SER A 96 -15.06 6.30 12.76
N ARG A 97 -15.01 5.27 13.62
CA ARG A 97 -14.65 5.42 15.05
C ARG A 97 -13.19 5.78 15.27
N LEU A 98 -12.29 5.26 14.45
CA LEU A 98 -10.89 5.59 14.52
C LEU A 98 -10.63 7.01 13.96
N GLU A 99 -11.35 7.43 12.91
CA GLU A 99 -11.29 8.79 12.34
C GLU A 99 -11.82 9.86 13.31
N GLU A 100 -12.88 9.57 14.08
CA GLU A 100 -13.39 10.50 15.11
C GLU A 100 -12.34 10.86 16.17
N ASN A 101 -11.48 9.89 16.52
CA ASN A 101 -10.46 10.05 17.55
C ASN A 101 -9.09 10.49 16.97
N HIS A 102 -8.80 10.08 15.73
CA HIS A 102 -7.52 10.28 15.05
C HIS A 102 -7.74 10.48 13.54
N PRO A 103 -8.27 11.64 13.10
CA PRO A 103 -8.64 11.90 11.70
C PRO A 103 -7.44 11.89 10.72
N THR A 104 -6.23 11.82 11.25
CA THR A 104 -4.97 12.02 10.53
C THR A 104 -4.17 10.74 10.33
N LEU A 105 -4.49 9.65 11.03
CA LEU A 105 -3.60 8.48 11.10
C LEU A 105 -4.04 7.30 10.22
N ILE A 106 -5.10 7.45 9.43
CA ILE A 106 -5.76 6.32 8.79
C ILE A 106 -5.95 6.56 7.29
N PRO A 107 -4.90 6.30 6.48
CA PRO A 107 -5.09 6.18 5.05
C PRO A 107 -5.91 4.92 4.80
N LEU A 108 -7.16 5.08 4.35
CA LEU A 108 -7.94 3.93 3.90
C LEU A 108 -7.53 3.53 2.50
N PRO A 109 -7.45 2.22 2.18
CA PRO A 109 -7.88 1.70 0.88
C PRO A 109 -9.26 2.30 0.57
N GLU A 110 -9.45 2.94 -0.58
CA GLU A 110 -10.66 3.71 -0.91
C GLU A 110 -11.94 2.93 -0.61
N LYS A 111 -13.06 3.66 -0.58
CA LYS A 111 -14.34 3.08 -0.97
C LYS A 111 -14.08 2.30 -2.26
N PHE A 112 -14.02 0.97 -2.21
CA PHE A 112 -13.96 0.14 -3.41
C PHE A 112 -15.03 0.68 -4.34
N VAL A 113 -14.63 1.43 -5.37
CA VAL A 113 -15.54 2.18 -6.22
C VAL A 113 -16.32 1.13 -6.98
N MET A 114 -17.48 0.79 -6.42
CA MET A 114 -18.26 -0.34 -6.84
C MET A 114 -18.86 0.00 -8.20
N LYS A 115 -18.35 -0.62 -9.26
CA LYS A 115 -18.91 -0.50 -10.60
C LYS A 115 -20.13 -1.45 -10.70
N GLY A 116 -21.16 -1.14 -9.92
CA GLY A 116 -22.47 -1.82 -9.98
C GLY A 116 -22.68 -2.96 -8.96
N MET A 117 -23.96 -3.27 -8.71
CA MET A 117 -24.39 -4.29 -7.73
C MET A 117 -24.05 -5.74 -8.12
N VAL A 118 -23.71 -5.98 -9.39
CA VAL A 118 -23.38 -7.32 -9.92
C VAL A 118 -21.92 -7.68 -9.60
N GLU A 119 -21.02 -6.70 -9.60
CA GLU A 119 -19.57 -6.92 -9.40
C GLU A 119 -19.22 -7.25 -7.93
N ARG A 120 -20.13 -6.95 -6.98
CA ARG A 120 -19.89 -7.14 -5.54
C ARG A 120 -19.79 -8.60 -5.08
N PHE A 121 -20.23 -9.53 -5.92
CA PHE A 121 -20.23 -10.97 -5.69
C PHE A 121 -19.29 -11.70 -6.66
N ASN A 122 -18.49 -10.97 -7.45
CA ASN A 122 -17.43 -11.57 -8.26
C ASN A 122 -16.30 -12.03 -7.33
N ASP A 123 -15.83 -13.27 -7.51
CA ASP A 123 -14.76 -13.87 -6.71
C ASP A 123 -13.48 -13.03 -6.72
N ASP A 124 -13.10 -12.47 -7.87
CA ASP A 124 -11.92 -11.58 -7.99
C ASP A 124 -12.07 -10.33 -7.13
N PHE A 125 -13.29 -9.79 -7.07
CA PHE A 125 -13.60 -8.61 -6.27
C PHE A 125 -13.64 -8.94 -4.79
N ILE A 126 -14.23 -10.08 -4.42
CA ILE A 126 -14.28 -10.56 -3.04
C ILE A 126 -12.86 -10.76 -2.52
N GLU A 127 -11.98 -11.37 -3.31
CA GLU A 127 -10.58 -11.61 -2.96
C GLU A 127 -9.77 -10.32 -2.88
N THR A 128 -9.93 -9.42 -3.84
CA THR A 128 -9.30 -8.09 -3.81
C THR A 128 -9.70 -7.32 -2.56
N ARG A 129 -11.00 -7.35 -2.21
CA ARG A 129 -11.52 -6.74 -0.99
C ARG A 129 -10.95 -7.40 0.26
N ARG A 130 -10.92 -8.74 0.33
CA ARG A 130 -10.35 -9.49 1.46
C ARG A 130 -8.89 -9.08 1.72
N LYS A 131 -8.06 -9.05 0.67
CA LYS A 131 -6.66 -8.59 0.76
C LYS A 131 -6.54 -7.17 1.32
N ALA A 132 -7.37 -6.24 0.86
CA ALA A 132 -7.35 -4.87 1.38
C ALA A 132 -7.82 -4.76 2.83
N LEU A 133 -8.84 -5.53 3.23
CA LEU A 133 -9.31 -5.58 4.62
C LEU A 133 -8.24 -6.18 5.54
N HIS A 134 -7.54 -7.23 5.10
CA HIS A 134 -6.40 -7.81 5.79
C HIS A 134 -5.29 -6.77 6.02
N ARG A 135 -4.87 -6.06 4.96
CA ARG A 135 -3.85 -5.00 5.05
C ARG A 135 -4.29 -3.85 5.96
N PHE A 136 -5.56 -3.45 5.88
CA PHE A 136 -6.13 -2.40 6.74
C PHE A 136 -5.99 -2.74 8.22
N LEU A 137 -6.41 -3.94 8.65
CA LEU A 137 -6.31 -4.33 10.05
C LEU A 137 -4.85 -4.46 10.52
N ASN A 138 -3.98 -5.06 9.70
CA ASN A 138 -2.56 -5.21 10.04
C ASN A 138 -1.85 -3.86 10.18
N LYS A 139 -2.24 -2.86 9.39
CA LYS A 139 -1.70 -1.51 9.51
C LYS A 139 -2.14 -0.82 10.80
N ILE A 140 -3.40 -0.99 11.18
CA ILE A 140 -3.92 -0.45 12.44
C ILE A 140 -3.25 -1.14 13.63
N SER A 141 -3.09 -2.46 13.60
CA SER A 141 -2.46 -3.22 14.68
C SER A 141 -0.96 -2.96 14.82
N ALA A 142 -0.27 -2.59 13.73
CA ALA A 142 1.13 -2.17 13.77
C ALA A 142 1.33 -0.72 14.24
N HIS A 143 0.26 0.09 14.26
CA HIS A 143 0.38 1.50 14.62
C HIS A 143 0.46 1.67 16.15
N PRO A 144 1.45 2.42 16.69
CA PRO A 144 1.69 2.52 18.14
C PRO A 144 0.50 3.09 18.93
N ILE A 145 -0.26 4.01 18.33
CA ILE A 145 -1.47 4.59 18.94
C ILE A 145 -2.73 3.79 18.62
N LEU A 146 -3.02 3.54 17.33
CA LEU A 146 -4.29 2.92 16.93
C LEU A 146 -4.44 1.47 17.39
N SER A 147 -3.34 0.74 17.59
CA SER A 147 -3.38 -0.64 18.05
C SER A 147 -3.94 -0.81 19.47
N TYR A 148 -3.92 0.24 20.29
CA TYR A 148 -4.51 0.25 21.64
C TYR A 148 -5.92 0.84 21.67
N ASN A 149 -6.52 1.13 20.51
CA ASN A 149 -7.85 1.73 20.47
C ASN A 149 -8.93 0.74 20.93
N GLN A 150 -9.81 1.19 21.83
CA GLN A 150 -10.87 0.36 22.37
C GLN A 150 -11.86 -0.16 21.31
N HIS A 151 -12.12 0.62 20.25
CA HIS A 151 -12.99 0.18 19.15
C HIS A 151 -12.33 -0.92 18.31
N LEU A 152 -11.01 -0.89 18.15
CA LEU A 152 -10.28 -2.01 17.51
C LEU A 152 -10.41 -3.27 18.37
N LYS A 153 -10.17 -3.18 19.68
CA LYS A 153 -10.34 -4.32 20.59
C LYS A 153 -11.74 -4.93 20.47
N VAL A 154 -12.79 -4.10 20.57
CA VAL A 154 -14.18 -4.55 20.39
C VAL A 154 -14.41 -5.18 19.01
N PHE A 155 -13.84 -4.59 17.96
CA PHE A 155 -13.92 -5.14 16.61
C PHE A 155 -13.27 -6.52 16.48
N LEU A 156 -12.19 -6.79 17.20
CA LEU A 156 -11.47 -8.08 17.12
C LEU A 156 -12.09 -9.15 18.04
N THR A 157 -12.78 -8.77 19.13
CA THR A 157 -13.20 -9.72 20.16
C THR A 157 -14.71 -9.93 20.31
N ALA A 158 -15.55 -8.94 20.01
CA ALA A 158 -16.98 -9.03 20.28
C ALA A 158 -17.71 -9.89 19.24
N GLN A 159 -18.54 -10.86 19.62
CA GLN A 159 -19.25 -11.62 18.58
C GLN A 159 -20.28 -10.78 17.81
N GLU A 160 -20.91 -9.81 18.48
CA GLU A 160 -21.90 -8.93 17.86
C GLU A 160 -21.53 -7.45 18.06
N LEU A 161 -21.38 -6.73 16.93
CA LEU A 161 -21.07 -5.30 16.93
C LEU A 161 -22.31 -4.39 17.01
N SER A 162 -23.49 -4.98 16.82
CA SER A 162 -24.78 -4.27 16.80
C SER A 162 -25.10 -3.51 18.10
N SER A 163 -24.64 -4.02 19.25
CA SER A 163 -24.76 -3.37 20.56
C SER A 163 -23.84 -2.14 20.69
N HIS A 164 -22.62 -2.23 20.16
CA HIS A 164 -21.61 -1.18 20.23
C HIS A 164 -21.82 -0.05 19.21
N ARG A 165 -22.55 -0.32 18.12
CA ARG A 165 -22.97 0.71 17.15
C ARG A 165 -23.88 1.79 17.74
N LYS A 166 -24.64 1.48 18.79
CA LYS A 166 -25.59 2.39 19.44
C LYS A 166 -24.95 3.35 20.45
N GLN A 167 -23.67 3.16 20.80
CA GLN A 167 -22.96 3.95 21.81
C GLN A 167 -22.13 5.11 21.25
N GLY A 168 -22.03 5.26 19.93
CA GLY A 168 -21.35 6.42 19.35
C GLY A 168 -22.30 7.55 18.96
N PRO A 169 -21.81 8.78 18.69
CA PRO A 169 -22.67 9.90 18.40
C PRO A 169 -23.53 9.55 17.19
N GLY A 170 -24.85 9.69 17.33
CA GLY A 170 -25.79 9.48 16.24
C GLY A 170 -25.45 10.40 15.06
N PHE A 171 -26.13 10.16 13.95
CA PHE A 171 -26.07 10.87 12.66
C PHE A 171 -26.15 12.42 12.73
N LEU A 172 -26.33 13.00 13.92
CA LEU A 172 -26.41 14.43 14.23
C LEU A 172 -25.03 15.12 14.33
N SER A 173 -23.90 14.40 14.43
CA SER A 173 -22.57 15.03 14.51
C SER A 173 -22.18 15.80 13.24
N ARG A 174 -22.61 15.32 12.06
CA ARG A 174 -22.37 15.98 10.76
C ARG A 174 -22.95 17.39 10.66
N MET A 175 -24.00 17.70 11.44
CA MET A 175 -24.60 19.04 11.44
C MET A 175 -23.77 20.05 12.26
N GLY A 176 -22.93 19.58 13.18
CA GLY A 176 -22.05 20.41 14.01
C GLY A 176 -20.74 20.82 13.32
N GLU A 177 -20.28 20.03 12.35
CA GLU A 177 -19.04 20.26 11.60
C GLU A 177 -19.16 21.49 10.68
N THR A 178 -20.32 21.69 10.03
CA THR A 178 -20.60 22.88 9.21
C THR A 178 -20.59 24.16 10.04
N VAL A 179 -21.12 24.12 11.26
CA VAL A 179 -21.18 25.29 12.16
C VAL A 179 -19.79 25.62 12.73
N ARG A 180 -18.96 24.61 13.01
CA ARG A 180 -17.59 24.79 13.50
C ARG A 180 -16.64 25.29 12.40
N ALA A 181 -16.82 24.85 11.15
CA ALA A 181 -16.08 25.35 10.00
C ALA A 181 -16.35 26.84 9.72
N VAL A 182 -17.60 27.28 9.92
CA VAL A 182 -18.00 28.70 9.77
C VAL A 182 -17.57 29.54 11.00
N ALA A 183 -17.42 28.95 12.18
CA ALA A 183 -16.90 29.66 13.35
C ALA A 183 -15.37 29.89 13.27
N ASN A 184 -14.63 28.96 12.66
CA ASN A 184 -13.18 29.09 12.46
C ASN A 184 -12.81 30.08 11.35
N SER A 185 -13.67 30.29 10.35
CA SER A 185 -13.45 31.31 9.31
C SER A 185 -13.61 32.75 9.81
N VAL A 186 -14.19 32.94 11.01
CA VAL A 186 -14.42 34.27 11.62
C VAL A 186 -13.33 34.64 12.64
N ARG A 187 -12.49 33.68 13.09
CA ARG A 187 -11.31 33.98 13.91
C ARG A 187 -10.12 34.33 13.03
N GLY A 188 -10.11 35.59 12.57
CA GLY A 188 -8.94 36.41 12.25
C GLY A 188 -7.83 35.79 11.42
N LEU A 189 -7.55 36.38 10.25
CA LEU A 189 -6.36 36.12 9.42
C LEU A 189 -5.06 36.11 10.26
N ARG A 190 -4.69 34.93 10.78
CA ARG A 190 -3.28 34.55 10.87
C ARG A 190 -2.93 34.04 9.49
N SER A 191 -1.98 34.68 8.82
CA SER A 191 -1.40 34.16 7.59
C SER A 191 -0.99 32.71 7.83
N ARG A 192 -1.45 31.80 6.97
CA ARG A 192 -1.02 30.41 7.02
C ARG A 192 0.51 30.38 6.97
N PRO A 193 1.19 29.69 7.91
CA PRO A 193 2.64 29.64 7.89
C PRO A 193 3.14 29.05 6.56
N GLU A 194 4.24 29.58 6.04
CA GLU A 194 4.75 29.31 4.70
C GLU A 194 5.09 27.82 4.52
N GLU A 195 5.55 27.16 5.59
CA GLU A 195 5.87 25.74 5.62
C GLU A 195 4.68 24.85 5.26
N PHE A 196 3.46 25.27 5.59
CA PHE A 196 2.24 24.52 5.25
C PHE A 196 1.79 24.75 3.81
N THR A 197 2.12 25.91 3.24
CA THR A 197 1.87 26.17 1.82
C THR A 197 2.80 25.32 0.96
N LEU A 198 4.08 25.25 1.32
CA LEU A 198 5.04 24.35 0.69
C LEU A 198 4.63 22.88 0.82
N MET A 199 4.11 22.49 1.98
CA MET A 199 3.63 21.13 2.18
C MET A 199 2.42 20.79 1.32
N GLN A 200 1.45 21.70 1.19
CA GLN A 200 0.29 21.46 0.33
C GLN A 200 0.70 21.38 -1.15
N GLU A 201 1.59 22.25 -1.60
CA GLU A 201 2.16 22.17 -2.96
C GLU A 201 2.88 20.83 -3.18
N TYR A 202 3.67 20.37 -2.21
CA TYR A 202 4.30 19.06 -2.26
C TYR A 202 3.29 17.90 -2.32
N VAL A 203 2.24 17.92 -1.49
CA VAL A 203 1.19 16.88 -1.48
C VAL A 203 0.41 16.88 -2.80
N GLU A 204 0.14 18.05 -3.37
CA GLU A 204 -0.48 18.21 -4.69
C GLU A 204 0.37 17.54 -5.77
N ASP A 205 1.65 17.88 -5.82
CA ASP A 205 2.63 17.34 -6.77
C ASP A 205 2.83 15.83 -6.60
N PHE A 206 2.98 15.37 -5.36
CA PHE A 206 3.12 13.95 -5.03
C PHE A 206 1.89 13.16 -5.48
N SER A 207 0.67 13.65 -5.17
CA SER A 207 -0.59 13.06 -5.60
C SER A 207 -0.68 12.95 -7.12
N ASN A 208 -0.34 14.02 -7.84
CA ASN A 208 -0.37 14.02 -9.30
C ASN A 208 0.63 13.00 -9.89
N LYS A 209 1.83 12.91 -9.32
CA LYS A 209 2.86 11.96 -9.73
C LYS A 209 2.47 10.52 -9.45
N ILE A 210 2.00 10.20 -8.23
CA ILE A 210 1.64 8.83 -7.87
C ILE A 210 0.43 8.33 -8.69
N CYS A 211 -0.57 9.19 -8.93
CA CYS A 211 -1.68 8.87 -9.83
C CYS A 211 -1.21 8.63 -11.27
N SER A 212 -0.16 9.33 -11.72
CA SER A 212 0.41 9.11 -13.06
C SER A 212 1.16 7.79 -13.13
N VAL A 213 1.95 7.44 -12.11
CA VAL A 213 2.66 6.16 -12.02
C VAL A 213 1.67 4.99 -11.98
N ASP A 214 0.58 5.12 -11.23
CA ASP A 214 -0.51 4.13 -11.20
C ASP A 214 -1.09 3.88 -12.60
N LYS A 215 -1.51 4.94 -13.29
CA LYS A 215 -2.05 4.86 -14.66
C LYS A 215 -1.07 4.25 -15.66
N VAL A 216 0.21 4.59 -15.57
CA VAL A 216 1.26 4.03 -16.43
C VAL A 216 1.46 2.54 -16.13
N THR A 217 1.49 2.15 -14.86
CA THR A 217 1.62 0.75 -14.44
C THR A 217 0.47 -0.10 -14.96
N GLN A 218 -0.77 0.40 -14.83
CA GLN A 218 -1.96 -0.28 -15.39
C GLN A 218 -1.87 -0.44 -16.92
N ARG A 219 -1.35 0.57 -17.63
CA ARG A 219 -1.12 0.48 -19.08
C ARG A 219 -0.06 -0.57 -19.42
N ILE A 220 1.07 -0.60 -18.71
CA ILE A 220 2.14 -1.60 -18.91
C ILE A 220 1.57 -3.01 -18.73
N ILE A 221 0.81 -3.25 -17.65
CA ILE A 221 0.18 -4.56 -17.40
C ILE A 221 -0.73 -4.95 -18.56
N LYS A 222 -1.52 -4.02 -19.10
CA LYS A 222 -2.40 -4.26 -20.23
C LYS A 222 -1.60 -4.63 -21.49
N GLU A 223 -0.59 -3.85 -21.85
CA GLU A 223 0.25 -4.09 -23.03
C GLU A 223 1.02 -5.43 -22.91
N GLN A 224 1.53 -5.77 -21.72
CA GLN A 224 2.20 -7.04 -21.47
C GLN A 224 1.25 -8.24 -21.61
N ARG A 225 -0.01 -8.11 -21.19
CA ARG A 225 -1.02 -9.17 -21.40
C ARG A 225 -1.30 -9.40 -22.89
N GLU A 226 -1.47 -8.31 -23.65
CA GLU A 226 -1.65 -8.39 -25.10
C GLU A 226 -0.43 -9.04 -25.79
N TYR A 227 0.79 -8.70 -25.35
CA TYR A 227 2.02 -9.33 -25.86
C TYR A 227 2.11 -10.83 -25.53
N VAL A 228 1.74 -11.25 -24.31
CA VAL A 228 1.67 -12.67 -23.94
C VAL A 228 0.69 -13.44 -24.84
N ASP A 229 -0.46 -12.86 -25.16
CA ASP A 229 -1.43 -13.48 -26.04
C ASP A 229 -0.86 -13.70 -27.45
N GLU A 230 -0.05 -12.77 -27.96
CA GLU A 230 0.68 -12.93 -29.23
C GLU A 230 1.74 -14.04 -29.15
N LEU A 231 2.57 -14.07 -28.11
CA LEU A 231 3.58 -15.12 -27.91
C LEU A 231 2.97 -16.53 -27.89
N LYS A 232 1.80 -16.67 -27.26
CA LYS A 232 1.04 -17.93 -27.20
C LYS A 232 0.50 -18.37 -28.56
N GLN A 233 0.25 -17.45 -29.49
CA GLN A 233 -0.14 -17.78 -30.87
C GLN A 233 1.06 -18.17 -31.74
N TYR A 234 2.22 -17.59 -31.49
CA TYR A 234 3.42 -17.89 -32.26
C TYR A 234 3.97 -19.29 -31.97
N SER A 235 3.97 -19.74 -30.73
CA SER A 235 4.49 -21.07 -30.38
C SER A 235 3.86 -22.21 -31.22
N PRO A 236 2.51 -22.37 -31.29
CA PRO A 236 1.88 -23.36 -32.17
C PRO A 236 2.21 -23.18 -33.65
N THR A 237 2.37 -21.93 -34.11
CA THR A 237 2.71 -21.64 -35.51
C THR A 237 4.09 -22.20 -35.86
N TYR A 238 5.07 -22.04 -34.98
CA TYR A 238 6.41 -22.61 -35.16
C TYR A 238 6.41 -24.14 -35.04
N THR A 239 5.63 -24.72 -34.13
CA THR A 239 5.47 -26.18 -34.04
C THR A 239 4.84 -26.76 -35.30
N GLN A 240 3.82 -26.10 -35.86
CA GLN A 240 3.19 -26.54 -37.10
C GLN A 240 4.15 -26.42 -38.29
N TRP A 241 4.93 -25.33 -38.36
CA TRP A 241 5.94 -25.17 -39.40
C TRP A 241 7.03 -26.24 -39.30
N ALA A 242 7.46 -26.59 -38.09
CA ALA A 242 8.40 -27.68 -37.86
C ALA A 242 7.89 -29.04 -38.37
N GLY A 243 6.57 -29.25 -38.43
CA GLY A 243 5.96 -30.45 -39.01
C GLY A 243 5.96 -30.49 -40.53
N SER A 244 6.17 -29.35 -41.20
CA SER A 244 6.25 -29.27 -42.66
C SER A 244 7.69 -29.28 -43.18
N GLU A 245 8.66 -28.76 -42.40
CA GLU A 245 10.07 -28.67 -42.80
C GLU A 245 10.99 -29.55 -41.96
N GLU A 246 11.26 -30.75 -42.45
CA GLU A 246 12.05 -31.78 -41.76
C GLU A 246 13.48 -31.35 -41.43
N GLU A 247 14.16 -30.61 -42.32
CA GLU A 247 15.55 -30.18 -42.11
C GLU A 247 15.70 -29.13 -41.01
N LEU A 248 14.67 -28.31 -40.79
CA LEU A 248 14.68 -27.22 -39.80
C LEU A 248 13.84 -27.54 -38.56
N ALA A 249 13.23 -28.72 -38.51
CA ALA A 249 12.25 -29.10 -37.48
C ALA A 249 12.78 -28.92 -36.05
N GLU A 250 14.03 -29.32 -35.78
CA GLU A 250 14.63 -29.18 -34.45
C GLU A 250 14.79 -27.70 -34.05
N SER A 251 15.27 -26.86 -34.97
CA SER A 251 15.45 -25.43 -34.73
C SER A 251 14.11 -24.71 -34.53
N LEU A 252 13.12 -25.02 -35.35
CA LEU A 252 11.77 -24.44 -35.26
C LEU A 252 11.06 -24.85 -33.97
N ASN A 253 11.18 -26.11 -33.55
CA ASN A 253 10.69 -26.55 -32.23
C ASN A 253 11.46 -25.89 -31.08
N GLY A 254 12.76 -25.64 -31.25
CA GLY A 254 13.56 -24.84 -30.32
C GLY A 254 12.99 -23.42 -30.14
N VAL A 255 12.62 -22.75 -31.23
CA VAL A 255 11.95 -21.44 -31.18
C VAL A 255 10.59 -21.52 -30.52
N ALA A 256 9.75 -22.51 -30.86
CA ALA A 256 8.44 -22.71 -30.23
C ALA A 256 8.57 -22.87 -28.70
N ASN A 257 9.49 -23.71 -28.24
CA ASN A 257 9.76 -23.91 -26.82
C ASN A 257 10.30 -22.64 -26.14
N CYS A 258 11.15 -21.86 -26.83
CA CYS A 258 11.62 -20.57 -26.33
C CYS A 258 10.45 -19.59 -26.12
N LEU A 259 9.53 -19.50 -27.10
CA LEU A 259 8.35 -18.64 -26.99
C LEU A 259 7.44 -19.03 -25.83
N VAL A 260 7.24 -20.34 -25.58
CA VAL A 260 6.48 -20.83 -24.40
C VAL A 260 7.15 -20.38 -23.11
N ARG A 261 8.48 -20.49 -23.02
CA ARG A 261 9.24 -20.05 -21.84
C ARG A 261 9.13 -18.54 -21.64
N CYS A 262 9.35 -17.74 -22.68
CA CYS A 262 9.19 -16.29 -22.62
C CYS A 262 7.77 -15.89 -22.20
N SER A 263 6.74 -16.53 -22.75
CA SER A 263 5.36 -16.29 -22.35
C SER A 263 5.15 -16.54 -20.86
N LYS A 264 5.69 -17.64 -20.33
CA LYS A 264 5.55 -17.98 -18.92
C LYS A 264 6.23 -16.95 -18.01
N GLU A 265 7.46 -16.55 -18.33
CA GLU A 265 8.19 -15.55 -17.53
C GLU A 265 7.49 -14.19 -17.56
N THR A 266 6.97 -13.77 -18.72
CA THR A 266 6.20 -12.53 -18.83
C THR A 266 4.89 -12.60 -18.03
N GLU A 267 4.22 -13.76 -17.98
CA GLU A 267 3.05 -13.96 -17.12
C GLU A 267 3.37 -13.82 -15.62
N GLU A 268 4.49 -14.38 -15.18
CA GLU A 268 4.96 -14.24 -13.80
C GLU A 268 5.28 -12.77 -13.47
N GLN A 269 5.91 -12.04 -14.40
CA GLN A 269 6.15 -10.60 -14.23
C GLN A 269 4.85 -9.79 -14.16
N ILE A 270 3.87 -10.09 -15.03
CA ILE A 270 2.54 -9.47 -15.00
C ILE A 270 1.87 -9.71 -13.64
N TYR A 271 1.97 -10.93 -13.10
CA TYR A 271 1.43 -11.27 -11.79
C TYR A 271 2.04 -10.42 -10.68
N HIS A 272 3.38 -10.25 -10.67
CA HIS A 272 4.03 -9.39 -9.67
C HIS A 272 3.59 -7.92 -9.79
N LEU A 273 3.50 -7.39 -11.01
CA LEU A 273 3.02 -6.02 -11.24
C LEU A 273 1.57 -5.85 -10.76
N SER A 274 0.68 -6.82 -11.02
CA SER A 274 -0.73 -6.72 -10.64
C SER A 274 -1.00 -6.99 -9.17
N GLU A 275 -0.31 -7.95 -8.55
CA GLU A 275 -0.60 -8.40 -7.19
C GLU A 275 0.20 -7.66 -6.10
N VAL A 276 1.37 -7.12 -6.47
CA VAL A 276 2.28 -6.47 -5.52
C VAL A 276 2.35 -4.96 -5.78
N LEU A 277 2.72 -4.55 -7.00
CA LEU A 277 2.99 -3.14 -7.30
C LEU A 277 1.69 -2.31 -7.34
N VAL A 278 0.69 -2.71 -8.12
CA VAL A 278 -0.57 -1.97 -8.26
C VAL A 278 -1.23 -1.69 -6.90
N PRO A 279 -1.41 -2.67 -6.00
CA PRO A 279 -2.04 -2.38 -4.73
C PRO A 279 -1.20 -1.45 -3.84
N THR A 280 0.12 -1.53 -3.94
CA THR A 280 1.04 -0.62 -3.25
C THR A 280 0.88 0.81 -3.76
N LEU A 281 0.82 1.01 -5.08
CA LEU A 281 0.60 2.33 -5.69
C LEU A 281 -0.76 2.92 -5.30
N HIS A 282 -1.83 2.12 -5.34
CA HIS A 282 -3.15 2.53 -4.88
C HIS A 282 -3.12 3.01 -3.42
N GLU A 283 -2.38 2.33 -2.53
CA GLU A 283 -2.24 2.82 -1.15
C GLU A 283 -1.62 4.22 -1.07
N TYR A 284 -0.59 4.51 -1.87
CA TYR A 284 0.03 5.84 -1.89
C TYR A 284 -0.86 6.90 -2.50
N VAL A 285 -1.61 6.57 -3.57
CA VAL A 285 -2.64 7.45 -4.14
C VAL A 285 -3.61 7.87 -3.04
N LEU A 286 -4.07 6.92 -2.24
CA LEU A 286 -5.04 7.17 -1.18
C LEU A 286 -4.47 7.92 0.02
N CYS A 287 -3.21 7.65 0.38
CA CYS A 287 -2.50 8.47 1.36
C CYS A 287 -2.45 9.92 0.88
N ALA A 288 -2.11 10.15 -0.40
CA ALA A 288 -2.04 11.48 -0.98
C ALA A 288 -3.40 12.19 -1.01
N GLU A 289 -4.48 11.48 -1.37
CA GLU A 289 -5.84 12.03 -1.32
C GLU A 289 -6.30 12.37 0.11
N THR A 290 -5.97 11.53 1.08
CA THR A 290 -6.28 11.79 2.49
C THR A 290 -5.55 13.05 2.99
N LEU A 291 -4.29 13.21 2.59
CA LEU A 291 -3.49 14.40 2.90
C LEU A 291 -4.07 15.68 2.26
N LYS A 292 -4.70 15.59 1.08
CA LYS A 292 -5.37 16.73 0.43
C LYS A 292 -6.63 17.18 1.18
N VAL A 293 -7.35 16.27 1.82
CA VAL A 293 -8.65 16.54 2.47
C VAL A 293 -8.48 16.97 3.94
N SER A 294 -7.35 16.66 4.58
CA SER A 294 -7.14 16.98 5.99
C SER A 294 -7.04 18.50 6.24
N PRO A 295 -7.97 19.11 7.01
CA PRO A 295 -7.96 20.55 7.27
C PRO A 295 -7.05 20.94 8.45
N ASP A 296 -6.52 19.98 9.23
CA ASP A 296 -5.87 20.24 10.51
C ASP A 296 -4.34 20.03 10.51
N HIS A 297 -3.67 21.04 11.08
CA HIS A 297 -2.22 21.32 11.02
C HIS A 297 -1.29 20.32 11.72
N THR A 298 -1.82 19.39 12.54
CA THR A 298 -1.06 18.38 13.30
C THR A 298 -0.98 17.03 12.59
N ALA A 299 -1.78 16.84 11.54
CA ALA A 299 -1.87 15.59 10.78
C ALA A 299 -0.61 15.21 10.01
N ILE A 300 0.08 16.25 9.54
CA ILE A 300 1.03 16.16 8.47
C ILE A 300 2.41 15.72 8.97
N SER A 301 2.79 16.11 10.20
CA SER A 301 4.05 15.67 10.82
C SER A 301 4.08 14.17 11.08
N ASP A 302 2.96 13.61 11.51
CA ASP A 302 2.88 12.20 11.93
C ASP A 302 2.76 11.26 10.71
N LEU A 303 2.14 11.74 9.64
CA LEU A 303 2.10 11.06 8.34
C LEU A 303 3.46 11.06 7.63
N LEU A 304 4.24 12.15 7.75
CA LEU A 304 5.59 12.22 7.19
C LEU A 304 6.52 11.16 7.79
N PHE A 305 6.43 10.94 9.10
CA PHE A 305 7.17 9.88 9.81
C PHE A 305 6.82 8.48 9.27
N THR A 306 5.54 8.27 8.92
CA THR A 306 5.06 7.00 8.35
C THR A 306 5.47 6.82 6.88
N THR A 307 5.55 7.91 6.11
CA THR A 307 6.00 7.87 4.72
C THR A 307 7.50 7.66 4.57
N ASP A 308 8.32 8.08 5.55
CA ASP A 308 9.78 7.91 5.49
C ASP A 308 10.20 6.43 5.65
N ASN A 309 9.50 5.67 6.52
CA ASN A 309 9.64 4.21 6.59
C ASN A 309 9.17 3.51 5.30
N LYS A 310 8.20 4.09 4.61
CA LYS A 310 7.60 3.54 3.38
C LYS A 310 8.43 3.80 2.11
N ARG A 311 9.18 4.91 2.07
CA ARG A 311 10.13 5.24 0.98
C ARG A 311 11.20 4.15 0.80
N ARG A 312 11.60 3.48 1.90
CA ARG A 312 12.58 2.38 1.92
C ARG A 312 12.08 1.12 1.20
N HIS A 313 10.79 0.77 1.36
CA HIS A 313 10.19 -0.40 0.69
C HIS A 313 10.03 -0.24 -0.83
N LEU A 314 9.78 0.98 -1.33
CA LEU A 314 9.74 1.24 -2.78
C LEU A 314 11.13 1.11 -3.43
N CYS A 315 12.19 1.50 -2.74
CA CYS A 315 13.57 1.29 -3.22
C CYS A 315 13.94 -0.20 -3.26
N SER A 316 13.53 -0.99 -2.25
CA SER A 316 13.74 -2.44 -2.21
C SER A 316 12.94 -3.19 -3.31
N ALA A 317 11.67 -2.81 -3.53
CA ALA A 317 10.83 -3.40 -4.57
C ALA A 317 11.33 -3.06 -5.99
N SER A 318 11.89 -1.86 -6.19
CA SER A 318 12.51 -1.45 -7.46
C SER A 318 13.86 -2.13 -7.75
N GLN A 319 14.50 -2.76 -6.76
CA GLN A 319 15.73 -3.53 -6.93
C GLN A 319 15.46 -5.02 -7.20
N SER A 320 14.22 -5.48 -6.97
CA SER A 320 13.79 -6.87 -7.18
C SER A 320 13.05 -7.07 -8.52
N ILE A 321 12.82 -5.99 -9.28
CA ILE A 321 12.34 -6.00 -10.67
C ILE A 321 13.56 -5.72 -11.56
#